data_AF-A0A0Q4J440-F1
#
_entry.id   AF-A0A0Q4J440-F1
#
_cell.length_a   1.000
_cell.length_b   1.000
_cell.length_c   1.000
_cell.angle_alpha   90.00
_cell.angle_beta   90.00
_cell.angle_gamma   90.00
#
_symmetry.space_group_name_H-M   'P 1'
#
loop_
_entity.id
_entity.type
_entity.pdbx_description
1 polymer ?
#
loop_
_entity_poly.entity_id
_entity_poly.type
_entity_poly.pdbx_seq_one_letter_code
_entity_poly.pdbx_strand_id
1 'polypeptide(L)' 'MGLVSAFRSLSGTTIEILHILGGLVAAVAMTWAAAWSYPLGQDVIWSCGAAAMVATVLMGVGPLRRARRLDRTPRRSEA' A
#
# COMPACT_ATOMS: atom_id res chain seq x y z
N MET A 1 -17.88 -18.27 -14.02
CA MET A 1 -18.50 -17.36 -13.03
C MET A 1 -17.53 -16.91 -11.91
N GLY A 2 -16.22 -16.75 -12.19
CA GLY A 2 -15.23 -16.26 -11.21
C GLY A 2 -14.77 -14.81 -11.44
N LEU A 3 -14.85 -14.31 -12.67
CA LEU A 3 -14.39 -12.97 -13.06
C LEU A 3 -15.27 -11.83 -12.50
N VAL A 4 -16.59 -12.05 -12.43
CA VAL A 4 -17.55 -11.05 -11.93
C VAL A 4 -17.47 -10.92 -10.39
N SER A 5 -17.05 -11.99 -9.70
CA SER A 5 -16.83 -11.97 -8.24
C SER A 5 -15.56 -11.24 -7.86
N ALA A 6 -14.49 -11.38 -8.66
CA ALA A 6 -13.29 -10.55 -8.51
C ALA A 6 -13.60 -9.06 -8.71
N PHE A 7 -14.50 -8.73 -9.65
CA PHE A 7 -14.90 -7.36 -9.92
C PHE A 7 -15.75 -6.74 -8.78
N ARG A 8 -16.55 -7.55 -8.06
CA ARG A 8 -17.41 -7.08 -6.96
C ARG A 8 -16.69 -6.97 -5.60
N SER A 9 -15.52 -7.60 -5.46
CA SER A 9 -14.60 -7.41 -4.33
C SER A 9 -13.78 -6.11 -4.43
N LEU A 10 -13.83 -5.40 -5.57
CA LEU A 10 -12.96 -4.27 -5.87
C LEU A 10 -13.27 -3.01 -5.04
N SER A 11 -14.50 -2.77 -4.57
CA SER A 11 -14.82 -1.43 -4.04
C SER A 11 -14.05 -1.07 -2.76
N GLY A 12 -13.88 -1.99 -1.81
CA GLY A 12 -13.09 -1.73 -0.59
C GLY A 12 -11.58 -1.82 -0.83
N THR A 13 -11.14 -2.91 -1.47
CA THR A 13 -9.71 -3.17 -1.74
C THR A 13 -9.09 -2.13 -2.67
N THR A 14 -9.83 -1.61 -3.65
CA THR A 14 -9.32 -0.56 -4.55
C THR A 14 -9.13 0.76 -3.81
N ILE A 15 -10.04 1.14 -2.91
CA ILE A 15 -9.88 2.35 -2.10
C ILE A 15 -8.68 2.23 -1.16
N GLU A 16 -8.47 1.06 -0.57
CA GLU A 16 -7.30 0.77 0.26
C GLU A 16 -5.99 0.90 -0.55
N ILE A 17 -5.96 0.33 -1.76
CA ILE A 17 -4.82 0.41 -2.68
C ILE A 17 -4.58 1.86 -3.11
N LEU A 18 -5.64 2.63 -3.39
CA LEU A 18 -5.56 4.05 -3.73
C LEU A 18 -5.00 4.87 -2.57
N HIS A 19 -5.32 4.53 -1.32
CA HIS A 19 -4.74 5.19 -0.14
C HIS A 19 -3.24 4.89 0.02
N ILE A 20 -2.82 3.63 -0.19
CA ILE A 20 -1.40 3.25 -0.19
C ILE A 20 -0.65 3.95 -1.32
N LEU A 21 -1.24 3.98 -2.53
CA LEU A 21 -0.69 4.70 -3.67
C LEU A 21 -0.61 6.20 -3.40
N GLY A 22 -1.62 6.80 -2.77
CA GLY A 22 -1.62 8.21 -2.39
C GLY A 22 -0.47 8.55 -1.43
N GLY A 23 -0.27 7.75 -0.39
CA GLY A 23 0.85 7.93 0.55
C GLY A 23 2.22 7.72 -0.12
N LEU A 24 2.33 6.74 -1.02
CA LEU A 24 3.57 6.45 -1.74
C LEU A 24 3.93 7.59 -2.72
N VAL A 25 2.94 8.11 -3.46
CA VAL A 25 3.13 9.25 -4.37
C VAL A 25 3.54 10.49 -3.58
N ALA A 26 2.91 10.76 -2.43
CA ALA A 26 3.30 11.87 -1.57
C ALA A 26 4.75 11.74 -1.08
N ALA A 27 5.16 10.54 -0.65
CA ALA A 27 6.54 10.28 -0.23
C ALA A 27 7.54 10.51 -1.35
N VAL A 28 7.27 9.99 -2.57
CA VAL A 28 8.11 10.20 -3.76
C VAL A 28 8.22 11.68 -4.10
N ALA A 29 7.11 12.41 -4.10
CA ALA A 29 7.09 13.84 -4.41
C ALA A 29 7.93 14.65 -3.41
N MET A 30 7.82 14.36 -2.11
CA MET A 30 8.60 15.01 -1.07
C MET A 30 10.10 14.69 -1.17
N THR A 31 10.46 13.41 -1.37
CA THR A 31 11.86 13.01 -1.57
C THR A 31 12.45 13.66 -2.81
N TRP A 32 11.70 13.72 -3.90
CA TRP A 32 12.12 14.35 -5.14
C TRP A 32 12.32 15.86 -4.98
N ALA A 33 11.39 16.55 -4.32
CA ALA A 33 11.51 17.98 -4.03
C ALA A 33 12.72 18.30 -3.14
N ALA A 34 12.99 17.45 -2.13
CA ALA A 34 14.16 17.57 -1.27
C ALA A 34 15.47 17.34 -2.05
N ALA A 35 15.52 16.32 -2.90
CA ALA A 35 16.68 15.99 -3.74
C ALA A 35 17.00 17.11 -4.75
N TRP A 36 15.98 17.83 -5.22
CA TRP A 36 16.14 18.98 -6.11
C TRP A 36 16.70 20.21 -5.38
N SER A 37 16.31 20.42 -4.11
CA SER A 37 16.79 21.56 -3.32
C SER A 37 18.25 21.41 -2.85
N TYR A 38 18.73 20.19 -2.62
CA TYR A 38 20.08 19.97 -2.10
C TYR A 38 20.81 18.82 -2.82
N PRO A 39 21.46 19.10 -3.97
CA PRO A 39 22.08 18.08 -4.82
C PRO A 39 23.25 17.34 -4.14
N LEU A 40 23.99 17.99 -3.23
CA LEU A 40 25.13 17.39 -2.54
C LEU A 40 24.74 16.28 -1.55
N GLY A 41 23.49 16.27 -1.07
CA GLY A 41 22.97 15.29 -0.12
C GLY A 41 21.98 14.29 -0.72
N GLN A 42 21.91 14.18 -2.04
CA GLN A 42 20.91 13.36 -2.73
C GLN A 42 20.92 11.90 -2.30
N ASP A 43 22.08 11.29 -2.08
CA ASP A 43 22.18 9.88 -1.65
C ASP A 43 21.48 9.65 -0.30
N VAL A 44 21.69 10.57 0.66
CA VAL A 44 21.05 10.47 1.98
C VAL A 44 19.55 10.70 1.86
N ILE A 45 19.13 11.69 1.07
CA ILE A 45 17.71 12.02 0.85
C ILE A 45 16.99 10.83 0.21
N TRP A 46 17.58 10.21 -0.81
CA TRP A 46 17.03 9.03 -1.45
C TRP A 46 17.02 7.81 -0.53
N SER A 47 18.05 7.60 0.29
CA SER A 47 18.06 6.49 1.26
C SER A 47 16.96 6.62 2.32
N CYS A 48 16.78 7.81 2.90
CA CYS A 48 15.68 8.11 3.83
C CYS A 48 14.32 8.04 3.13
N GLY A 49 14.22 8.56 1.91
CA GLY A 49 13.01 8.49 1.09
C GLY A 49 12.59 7.06 0.77
N ALA A 50 13.54 6.21 0.36
CA ALA A 50 13.31 4.79 0.14
C ALA A 50 12.84 4.08 1.42
N ALA A 51 13.46 4.38 2.56
CA ALA A 51 13.02 3.85 3.85
C ALA A 51 11.58 4.27 4.19
N ALA A 52 11.22 5.53 3.93
CA ALA A 52 9.86 6.03 4.11
C ALA A 52 8.85 5.35 3.16
N MET A 53 9.21 5.12 1.89
CA MET A 53 8.38 4.38 0.93
C MET A 53 8.13 2.95 1.40
N VAL A 54 9.17 2.26 1.88
CA VAL A 54 9.06 0.91 2.45
C VAL A 54 8.14 0.92 3.67
N ALA A 55 8.27 1.89 4.58
CA ALA A 55 7.41 2.02 5.74
C ALA A 55 5.94 2.24 5.36
N THR A 56 5.67 3.12 4.38
CA THR A 56 4.33 3.37 3.85
C THR A 56 3.69 2.10 3.29
N VAL A 57 4.45 1.31 2.53
CA VAL A 57 3.97 0.02 2.02
C VAL A 57 3.70 -0.95 3.17
N LEU A 58 4.60 -1.07 4.15
CA LEU A 58 4.44 -1.96 5.31
C LEU A 58 3.20 -1.61 6.15
N MET A 59 2.93 -0.32 6.37
CA MET A 59 1.69 0.14 7.03
C MET A 59 0.45 -0.30 6.23
N GLY A 60 0.52 -0.26 4.89
CA GLY A 60 -0.53 -0.73 3.99
C GLY A 60 -0.76 -2.24 3.95
N VAL A 61 0.15 -3.07 4.47
CA VAL A 61 0.00 -4.54 4.49
C VAL A 61 -0.96 -5.02 5.59
N GLY A 62 -1.16 -4.24 6.66
CA GLY A 62 -2.04 -4.57 7.79
C GLY A 62 -3.49 -4.92 7.39
N PRO A 63 -4.15 -4.09 6.56
CA PRO A 63 -5.49 -4.36 6.03
C PRO A 63 -5.59 -5.64 5.19
N LEU A 64 -4.58 -5.92 4.36
CA LEU A 64 -4.52 -7.14 3.55
C LEU A 64 -4.47 -8.40 4.42
N ARG A 65 -3.74 -8.34 5.54
CA ARG A 65 -3.67 -9.43 6.53
C ARG A 65 -5.00 -9.61 7.26
N ARG A 66 -5.75 -8.52 7.51
CA ARG A 66 -7.08 -8.56 8.15
C ARG A 66 -8.13 -9.18 7.23
N ALA A 67 -8.14 -8.79 5.95
CA ALA A 67 -9.03 -9.40 4.95
C ALA A 67 -8.77 -10.91 4.78
N ARG A 68 -7.49 -11.32 4.67
CA ARG A 68 -7.11 -12.74 4.60
C ARG A 68 -7.45 -13.55 5.86
N ARG A 69 -7.55 -12.91 7.03
CA ARG A 69 -8.00 -13.56 8.27
C ARG A 69 -9.50 -13.78 8.28
N LEU A 70 -10.28 -12.85 7.73
CA LEU A 70 -11.73 -12.99 7.61
C LEU A 70 -12.10 -14.11 6.62
N ASP A 71 -11.41 -14.19 5.48
CA ASP A 71 -11.61 -15.25 4.47
C ASP A 71 -11.21 -16.65 4.96
N ARG A 72 -10.31 -16.74 5.95
CA ARG A 72 -9.88 -18.02 6.53
C ARG A 72 -10.82 -18.57 7.58
N THR A 73 -11.89 -17.86 7.96
CA THR A 73 -12.93 -18.45 8.82
C THR A 73 -13.67 -19.47 7.96
N PRO A 74 -13.41 -20.79 8.13
CA PRO A 74 -14.07 -21.79 7.33
C PRO A 74 -15.54 -21.69 7.67
N ARG A 75 -16.38 -21.55 6.65
CA ARG A 75 -17.81 -21.81 6.76
C ARG A 75 -17.93 -23.21 7.35
N ARG A 76 -18.19 -23.30 8.65
CA ARG A 76 -18.68 -24.50 9.31
C ARG A 76 -19.97 -24.83 8.56
N SER A 77 -19.87 -25.85 7.71
CA SER A 77 -20.87 -26.85 7.35
C SER A 77 -22.28 -26.49 7.86
N GLU A 78 -23.31 -26.27 7.05
CA GLU A 78 -23.92 -27.29 6.17
C GLU A 78 -23.80 -28.73 6.72
N ALA A 79 -24.00 -28.90 8.02
CA ALA A 79 -24.24 -30.18 8.68
C ALA A 79 -25.41 -30.03 9.66
#